data_AF-A0A485K6I0-F1
#
_entry.id   AF-A0A485K6I0-F1
#
_cell.length_a   1.000
_cell.length_b   1.000
_cell.length_c   1.000
_cell.angle_alpha   90.00
_cell.angle_beta   90.00
_cell.angle_gamma   90.00
#
_symmetry.space_group_name_H-M   'P 1'
#
loop_
_entity.id
_entity.type
_entity.pdbx_description
1 polymer ?
#
loop_
_entity_poly.entity_id
_entity_poly.type
_entity_poly.pdbx_seq_one_letter_code
_entity_poly.pdbx_strand_id
1 'polypeptide(L)'
;MISDMSIANVRRSIFSSGSDIKSVGSAIENSPHGMIHNTLSGAMGNVYVSPMDPIFFIHHNTIDLFHTIYYHCRVEPRGLTPDQQKTDTQSFVGCRTSNGDNVGPTSPLTMRAGDVNNKVDVSQDPVVGQFFQGLPTQYYQLTDVRSLGYSYEFKGLLGDMYTKCDGSNMESLAVPESMFENQHVVQPVTLEENIVSIDMREEVLAAAAAIGLTRDQGFHEFDKMTIVMQDKCLPGSVEDFTPEFKDMWHINGTAPSFALLQAIQSGADAIAIPDWQGILLKYYNCSA
;
A
#
# COMPACT_ATOMS: atom_id res chain seq x y z
N MET A 1 9.69 15.45 -4.20
CA MET A 1 9.33 14.16 -3.57
C MET A 1 7.90 13.85 -3.98
N ILE A 2 7.57 12.59 -4.27
CA ILE A 2 6.18 12.18 -4.57
C ILE A 2 5.48 12.01 -3.22
N SER A 3 4.61 12.95 -2.83
CA SER A 3 3.99 13.00 -1.49
C SER A 3 3.23 11.71 -1.13
N ASP A 4 2.50 11.19 -2.10
CA ASP A 4 1.74 9.94 -2.05
C ASP A 4 2.63 8.68 -1.94
N MET A 5 3.95 8.77 -2.16
CA MET A 5 4.91 7.69 -1.86
C MET A 5 5.53 7.79 -0.47
N SER A 6 5.15 8.78 0.33
CA SER A 6 5.63 8.86 1.71
C SER A 6 5.23 7.64 2.52
N ILE A 7 6.08 7.27 3.47
CA ILE A 7 5.76 6.16 4.38
C ILE A 7 4.43 6.39 5.12
N ALA A 8 4.10 7.65 5.43
CA ALA A 8 2.87 8.05 6.09
C ALA A 8 1.66 7.68 5.21
N ASN A 9 1.68 8.07 3.93
CA ASN A 9 0.63 7.72 3.00
C ASN A 9 0.55 6.21 2.73
N VAL A 10 1.69 5.54 2.52
CA VAL A 10 1.75 4.07 2.35
C VAL A 10 1.12 3.36 3.55
N ARG A 11 1.46 3.78 4.77
CA ARG A 11 0.89 3.25 6.01
C ARG A 11 -0.63 3.44 6.03
N ARG A 12 -1.12 4.64 5.73
CA ARG A 12 -2.56 4.94 5.68
C ARG A 12 -3.30 4.03 4.69
N SER A 13 -2.72 3.81 3.50
CA SER A 13 -3.30 2.92 2.49
C SER A 13 -3.39 1.46 2.97
N ILE A 14 -2.39 0.98 3.71
CA ILE A 14 -2.35 -0.40 4.20
C ILE A 14 -3.24 -0.62 5.44
N PHE A 15 -3.22 0.28 6.42
CA PHE A 15 -3.82 0.02 7.73
C PHE A 15 -5.11 0.80 8.02
N SER A 16 -5.33 1.92 7.36
CA SER A 16 -6.43 2.86 7.68
C SER A 16 -7.50 2.96 6.58
N SER A 17 -7.43 2.11 5.55
CA SER A 17 -8.29 2.21 4.36
C SER A 17 -9.54 1.34 4.39
N GLY A 18 -9.73 0.53 5.43
CA GLY A 18 -10.93 -0.29 5.62
C GLY A 18 -10.64 -1.59 6.35
N SER A 19 -11.69 -2.42 6.50
CA SER A 19 -11.63 -3.70 7.21
C SER A 19 -11.57 -4.93 6.29
N ASP A 20 -11.47 -4.73 4.97
CA ASP A 20 -11.39 -5.80 3.98
C ASP A 20 -10.28 -5.56 2.93
N ILE A 21 -9.85 -6.64 2.26
CA ILE A 21 -8.77 -6.59 1.27
C ILE A 21 -9.14 -5.73 0.06
N LYS A 22 -10.44 -5.62 -0.27
CA LYS A 22 -10.89 -4.79 -1.37
C LYS A 22 -10.63 -3.32 -1.09
N SER A 23 -10.96 -2.85 0.11
CA SER A 23 -10.77 -1.46 0.51
C SER A 23 -9.28 -1.11 0.56
N VAL A 24 -8.45 -2.01 1.10
CA VAL A 24 -6.99 -1.85 1.11
C VAL A 24 -6.41 -1.86 -0.30
N GLY A 25 -6.84 -2.80 -1.16
CA GLY A 25 -6.41 -2.88 -2.55
C GLY A 25 -6.75 -1.62 -3.33
N SER A 26 -7.98 -1.10 -3.20
CA SER A 26 -8.37 0.16 -3.85
C SER A 26 -7.59 1.36 -3.33
N ALA A 27 -7.25 1.39 -2.03
CA ALA A 27 -6.41 2.46 -1.51
C ALA A 27 -5.00 2.40 -2.07
N ILE A 28 -4.35 1.23 -2.05
CA ILE A 28 -3.02 1.02 -2.63
C ILE A 28 -3.02 1.35 -4.13
N GLU A 29 -4.03 0.87 -4.88
CA GLU A 29 -4.21 1.08 -6.32
C GLU A 29 -4.31 2.57 -6.68
N ASN A 30 -5.10 3.33 -5.92
CA ASN A 30 -5.25 4.77 -6.14
C ASN A 30 -3.98 5.52 -5.74
N SER A 31 -3.45 5.26 -4.54
CA SER A 31 -2.24 5.87 -4.02
C SER A 31 -1.62 4.97 -2.94
N PRO A 32 -0.39 4.46 -3.13
CA PRO A 32 0.67 5.03 -3.98
C PRO A 32 0.70 4.63 -5.47
N HIS A 33 0.05 3.55 -5.90
CA HIS A 33 0.25 2.96 -7.23
C HIS A 33 -0.03 3.94 -8.38
N GLY A 34 -1.25 4.51 -8.41
CA GLY A 34 -1.65 5.47 -9.44
C GLY A 34 -0.75 6.70 -9.50
N MET A 35 -0.19 7.13 -8.36
CA MET A 35 0.72 8.26 -8.32
C MET A 35 2.03 8.02 -9.07
N ILE A 36 2.65 6.85 -8.92
CA ILE A 36 3.89 6.54 -9.64
C ILE A 36 3.65 6.51 -11.15
N HIS A 37 2.55 5.87 -11.58
CA HIS A 37 2.15 5.87 -12.98
C HIS A 37 1.94 7.30 -13.52
N ASN A 38 1.26 8.16 -12.76
CA ASN A 38 1.06 9.55 -13.14
C ASN A 38 2.38 10.35 -13.18
N THR A 39 3.23 10.22 -12.17
CA THR A 39 4.49 10.98 -12.08
C THR A 39 5.47 10.59 -13.18
N LEU A 40 5.60 9.29 -13.48
CA LEU A 40 6.50 8.82 -14.53
C LEU A 40 5.96 9.14 -15.93
N SER A 41 4.63 9.24 -16.09
CA SER A 41 3.96 9.63 -17.33
C SER A 41 4.42 8.79 -18.53
N GLY A 42 4.26 9.28 -19.76
CA GLY A 42 4.68 8.58 -20.98
C GLY A 42 4.08 7.18 -21.07
N ALA A 43 4.93 6.15 -21.22
CA ALA A 43 4.49 4.77 -21.20
C ALA A 43 3.87 4.38 -19.84
N MET A 44 4.52 4.75 -18.73
CA MET A 44 4.01 4.51 -17.38
C MET A 44 2.68 5.22 -17.11
N GLY A 45 2.41 6.36 -17.73
CA GLY A 45 1.13 7.07 -17.60
C GLY A 45 -0.03 6.43 -18.38
N ASN A 46 0.23 5.39 -19.18
CA ASN A 46 -0.77 4.78 -20.05
C ASN A 46 -0.94 3.29 -19.72
N VAL A 47 -2.12 2.93 -19.19
CA VAL A 47 -2.43 1.57 -18.73
C VAL A 47 -2.25 0.48 -19.81
N TYR A 48 -2.35 0.82 -21.09
CA TYR A 48 -2.24 -0.14 -22.19
C TYR A 48 -0.79 -0.47 -22.57
N VAL A 49 0.16 0.39 -22.22
CA VAL A 49 1.56 0.26 -22.63
C VAL A 49 2.55 0.41 -21.48
N SER A 50 2.10 0.67 -20.26
CA SER A 50 2.95 0.79 -19.08
C SER A 50 3.87 -0.41 -18.85
N PRO A 51 3.48 -1.69 -19.14
CA PRO A 51 4.40 -2.81 -19.02
C PRO A 51 5.58 -2.82 -20.00
N MET A 52 5.60 -1.92 -21.00
CA MET A 52 6.71 -1.77 -21.94
C MET A 52 7.91 -1.03 -21.33
N ASP A 53 7.70 -0.28 -20.24
CA ASP A 53 8.79 0.34 -19.48
C ASP A 53 9.28 -0.64 -18.38
N PRO A 54 10.57 -1.04 -18.35
CA PRO A 54 11.07 -1.96 -17.34
C PRO A 54 10.82 -1.53 -15.88
N ILE A 55 10.67 -0.22 -15.62
CA ILE A 55 10.36 0.27 -14.27
C ILE A 55 9.00 -0.23 -13.76
N PHE A 56 8.08 -0.60 -14.66
CA PHE A 56 6.78 -1.21 -14.34
C PHE A 56 6.93 -2.39 -13.39
N PHE A 57 7.88 -3.30 -13.66
CA PHE A 57 8.04 -4.52 -12.86
C PHE A 57 8.60 -4.22 -11.47
N ILE A 58 9.49 -3.23 -11.35
CA ILE A 58 10.03 -2.80 -10.05
C ILE A 58 8.94 -2.08 -9.24
N HIS A 59 8.14 -1.26 -9.92
CA HIS A 59 6.97 -0.62 -9.32
C HIS A 59 5.97 -1.66 -8.79
N HIS A 60 5.53 -2.60 -9.61
CA HIS A 60 4.58 -3.64 -9.20
C HIS A 60 5.16 -4.61 -8.17
N ASN A 61 6.47 -4.85 -8.15
CA ASN A 61 7.11 -5.59 -7.07
C ASN A 61 7.00 -4.87 -5.71
N THR A 62 7.00 -3.53 -5.72
CA THR A 62 6.76 -2.72 -4.51
C THR A 62 5.29 -2.76 -4.10
N ILE A 63 4.36 -2.77 -5.05
CA ILE A 63 2.92 -2.91 -4.76
C ILE A 63 2.61 -4.28 -4.14
N ASP A 64 3.20 -5.35 -4.67
CA ASP A 64 3.10 -6.70 -4.10
C ASP A 64 3.71 -6.77 -2.68
N LEU A 65 4.81 -6.05 -2.44
CA LEU A 65 5.39 -5.90 -1.11
C LEU A 65 4.41 -5.20 -0.14
N PHE A 66 3.65 -4.20 -0.56
CA PHE A 66 2.63 -3.56 0.30
C PHE A 66 1.50 -4.53 0.67
N HIS A 67 1.04 -5.34 -0.29
CA HIS A 67 0.08 -6.41 -0.01
C HIS A 67 0.66 -7.48 0.92
N THR A 68 1.96 -7.77 0.82
CA THR A 68 2.65 -8.69 1.72
C THR A 68 2.65 -8.15 3.16
N ILE A 69 2.91 -6.85 3.37
CA ILE A 69 2.83 -6.22 4.70
C ILE A 69 1.40 -6.32 5.25
N TYR A 70 0.40 -6.01 4.42
CA TYR A 70 -1.00 -6.16 4.82
C TYR A 70 -1.31 -7.60 5.26
N TYR A 71 -0.97 -8.58 4.44
CA TYR A 71 -1.25 -9.99 4.72
C TYR A 71 -0.58 -10.45 6.02
N HIS A 72 0.70 -10.12 6.19
CA HIS A 72 1.47 -10.41 7.41
C HIS A 72 0.79 -9.84 8.67
N CYS A 73 0.26 -8.63 8.59
CA CYS A 73 -0.28 -7.95 9.76
C CYS A 73 -1.75 -8.27 10.06
N ARG A 74 -2.55 -8.57 9.03
CA ARG A 74 -4.01 -8.68 9.15
C ARG A 74 -4.54 -10.10 8.97
N VAL A 75 -3.82 -10.95 8.26
CA VAL A 75 -4.31 -12.28 7.84
C VAL A 75 -3.47 -13.40 8.44
N GLU A 76 -2.15 -13.35 8.28
CA GLU A 76 -1.22 -14.39 8.75
C GLU A 76 -1.39 -14.75 10.24
N PRO A 77 -1.50 -13.81 11.20
CA PRO A 77 -1.55 -14.13 12.63
C PRO A 77 -2.83 -14.87 13.03
N ARG A 78 -3.84 -14.89 12.16
CA ARG A 78 -5.13 -15.54 12.41
C ARG A 78 -5.08 -17.03 12.09
N GLY A 79 -4.02 -17.52 11.43
CA GLY A 79 -3.83 -18.95 11.14
C GLY A 79 -5.02 -19.57 10.41
N LEU A 80 -5.58 -18.87 9.41
CA LEU A 80 -6.79 -19.30 8.72
C LEU A 80 -6.58 -20.65 8.00
N THR A 81 -7.53 -21.57 8.14
CA THR A 81 -7.61 -22.77 7.31
C THR A 81 -7.99 -22.41 5.87
N PRO A 82 -7.72 -23.28 4.88
CA PRO A 82 -8.10 -23.02 3.48
C PRO A 82 -9.59 -22.68 3.28
N ASP A 83 -10.49 -23.29 4.06
CA ASP A 83 -11.92 -23.00 3.95
C ASP A 83 -12.30 -21.66 4.58
N GLN A 84 -11.66 -21.28 5.69
CA GLN A 84 -11.84 -19.94 6.27
C GLN A 84 -11.32 -18.87 5.30
N GLN A 85 -10.14 -19.08 4.71
CA GLN A 85 -9.50 -18.14 3.79
C GLN A 85 -10.37 -17.77 2.58
N LYS A 86 -11.14 -18.71 2.05
CA LYS A 86 -12.08 -18.49 0.94
C LYS A 86 -13.21 -17.51 1.28
N THR A 87 -13.57 -17.39 2.56
CA THR A 87 -14.71 -16.60 3.04
C THR A 87 -14.31 -15.38 3.86
N ASP A 88 -13.04 -15.28 4.23
CA ASP A 88 -12.53 -14.20 5.06
C ASP A 88 -12.32 -12.92 4.24
N THR A 89 -13.04 -11.86 4.59
CA THR A 89 -13.01 -10.59 3.84
C THR A 89 -11.66 -9.87 3.92
N GLN A 90 -10.79 -10.20 4.88
CA GLN A 90 -9.42 -9.68 4.91
C GLN A 90 -8.47 -10.52 4.05
N SER A 91 -8.79 -11.78 3.77
CA SER A 91 -7.97 -12.59 2.86
C SER A 91 -8.42 -12.48 1.40
N PHE A 92 -9.72 -12.55 1.14
CA PHE A 92 -10.26 -12.53 -0.22
C PHE A 92 -11.66 -11.92 -0.26
N VAL A 93 -11.89 -11.04 -1.23
CA VAL A 93 -13.21 -10.51 -1.57
C VAL A 93 -13.42 -10.68 -3.06
N GLY A 94 -14.49 -11.40 -3.43
CA GLY A 94 -14.87 -11.56 -4.82
C GLY A 94 -15.39 -10.26 -5.44
N CYS A 95 -15.39 -10.20 -6.77
CA CYS A 95 -15.87 -9.02 -7.50
C CYS A 95 -16.63 -9.41 -8.77
N ARG A 96 -17.26 -8.41 -9.38
CA ARG A 96 -17.79 -8.52 -10.74
C ARG A 96 -16.95 -7.65 -11.66
N THR A 97 -16.39 -8.23 -12.71
CA THR A 97 -15.54 -7.51 -13.67
C THR A 97 -16.37 -6.58 -14.54
N SER A 98 -15.71 -5.64 -15.24
CA SER A 98 -16.35 -4.80 -16.27
C SER A 98 -16.94 -5.60 -17.44
N ASN A 99 -16.41 -6.82 -17.67
CA ASN A 99 -16.95 -7.77 -18.65
C ASN A 99 -18.18 -8.54 -18.14
N GLY A 100 -18.64 -8.27 -16.90
CA GLY A 100 -19.81 -8.89 -16.30
C GLY A 100 -19.56 -10.25 -15.66
N ASP A 101 -18.32 -10.76 -15.68
CA ASP A 101 -17.92 -12.03 -15.05
C ASP A 101 -17.90 -11.90 -13.52
N ASN A 102 -18.38 -12.91 -12.80
CA ASN A 102 -18.21 -13.01 -11.35
C ASN A 102 -16.91 -13.75 -11.01
N VAL A 103 -16.07 -13.15 -10.19
CA VAL A 103 -14.81 -13.71 -9.70
C VAL A 103 -14.95 -14.02 -8.21
N GLY A 104 -14.80 -15.30 -7.87
CA GLY A 104 -14.80 -15.81 -6.51
C GLY A 104 -13.45 -16.44 -6.14
N PRO A 105 -13.31 -16.95 -4.90
CA PRO A 105 -12.04 -17.43 -4.38
C PRO A 105 -11.49 -18.62 -5.18
N THR A 106 -12.37 -19.46 -5.72
CA THR A 106 -12.03 -20.66 -6.50
C THR A 106 -12.23 -20.48 -8.00
N SER A 107 -12.50 -19.26 -8.47
CA SER A 107 -12.60 -18.99 -9.91
C SER A 107 -11.26 -19.30 -10.58
N PRO A 108 -11.27 -19.87 -11.80
CA PRO A 108 -10.04 -20.06 -12.56
C PRO A 108 -9.39 -18.72 -12.88
N LEU A 109 -8.06 -18.70 -12.91
CA LEU A 109 -7.30 -17.57 -13.42
C LEU A 109 -7.45 -17.54 -14.94
N THR A 110 -7.99 -16.45 -15.47
CA THR A 110 -8.25 -16.32 -16.91
C THR A 110 -7.80 -14.98 -17.44
N MET A 111 -7.38 -14.94 -18.70
CA MET A 111 -7.02 -13.72 -19.42
C MET A 111 -7.69 -13.64 -20.80
N ARG A 112 -7.62 -12.47 -21.43
CA ARG A 112 -8.06 -12.21 -22.81
C ARG A 112 -6.82 -11.84 -23.62
N ALA A 113 -6.07 -12.85 -24.06
CA ALA A 113 -4.83 -12.66 -24.81
C ALA A 113 -5.15 -12.53 -26.30
N GLY A 114 -4.88 -11.36 -26.90
CA GLY A 114 -5.02 -11.11 -28.33
C GLY A 114 -6.47 -10.99 -28.86
N ASP A 115 -7.48 -11.30 -28.05
CA ASP A 115 -8.90 -11.12 -28.37
C ASP A 115 -9.70 -10.71 -27.12
N VAL A 116 -10.35 -9.56 -27.17
CA VAL A 116 -11.18 -9.03 -26.09
C VAL A 116 -12.44 -9.86 -25.82
N ASN A 117 -12.85 -10.74 -26.74
CA ASN A 117 -14.08 -11.54 -26.61
C ASN A 117 -13.83 -12.94 -26.06
N ASN A 118 -12.66 -13.52 -26.33
CA ASN A 118 -12.34 -14.88 -25.93
C ASN A 118 -11.49 -14.91 -24.66
N LYS A 119 -12.09 -15.46 -23.60
CA LYS A 119 -11.44 -15.69 -22.32
C LYS A 119 -10.77 -17.06 -22.33
N VAL A 120 -9.48 -17.10 -21.99
CA VAL A 120 -8.69 -18.33 -21.90
C VAL A 120 -8.19 -18.52 -20.46
N ASP A 121 -8.07 -19.78 -20.02
CA ASP A 121 -7.35 -20.11 -18.80
C ASP A 121 -5.87 -19.73 -18.98
N VAL A 122 -5.30 -19.01 -18.01
CA VAL A 122 -3.93 -18.49 -18.12
C VAL A 122 -2.90 -19.60 -18.30
N SER A 123 -3.13 -20.77 -17.72
CA SER A 123 -2.23 -21.93 -17.80
C SER A 123 -2.23 -22.60 -19.18
N GLN A 124 -3.30 -22.36 -19.96
CA GLN A 124 -3.49 -22.94 -21.29
C GLN A 124 -3.09 -21.98 -22.42
N ASP A 125 -2.68 -20.75 -22.08
CA ASP A 125 -2.21 -19.80 -23.08
C ASP A 125 -0.90 -20.29 -23.73
N PRO A 126 -0.79 -20.31 -25.07
CA PRO A 126 0.36 -20.87 -25.77
C PRO A 126 1.66 -20.06 -25.58
N VAL A 127 1.58 -18.81 -25.13
CA VAL A 127 2.75 -17.93 -24.95
C VAL A 127 3.10 -17.82 -23.48
N VAL A 128 2.13 -17.47 -22.63
CA VAL A 128 2.38 -17.15 -21.21
C VAL A 128 2.03 -18.29 -20.26
N GLY A 129 1.32 -19.33 -20.71
CA GLY A 129 0.88 -20.43 -19.85
C GLY A 129 2.02 -21.22 -19.20
N GLN A 130 3.21 -21.18 -19.79
CA GLN A 130 4.43 -21.75 -19.20
C GLN A 130 4.82 -21.08 -17.86
N PHE A 131 4.51 -19.79 -17.67
CA PHE A 131 4.83 -19.06 -16.43
C PHE A 131 3.85 -19.35 -15.30
N PHE A 132 2.71 -19.97 -15.59
CA PHE A 132 1.71 -20.38 -14.61
C PHE A 132 1.84 -21.86 -14.19
N GLN A 133 2.79 -22.60 -14.78
CA GLN A 133 3.01 -24.00 -14.43
C GLN A 133 3.60 -24.14 -13.02
N GLY A 134 2.97 -24.99 -12.20
CA GLY A 134 3.39 -25.22 -10.82
C GLY A 134 2.94 -24.14 -9.82
N LEU A 135 2.25 -23.10 -10.28
CA LEU A 135 1.64 -22.09 -9.41
C LEU A 135 0.22 -22.49 -8.99
N PRO A 136 -0.29 -21.99 -7.85
CA PRO A 136 -1.69 -22.12 -7.51
C PRO A 136 -2.62 -21.52 -8.56
N THR A 137 -3.77 -22.14 -8.79
CA THR A 137 -4.72 -21.76 -9.86
C THR A 137 -6.02 -21.14 -9.35
N GLN A 138 -6.12 -20.91 -8.03
CA GLN A 138 -7.29 -20.33 -7.38
C GLN A 138 -6.89 -19.06 -6.62
N TYR A 139 -7.70 -18.01 -6.73
CA TYR A 139 -7.37 -16.69 -6.18
C TYR A 139 -7.06 -16.69 -4.68
N TYR A 140 -7.77 -17.45 -3.85
CA TYR A 140 -7.48 -17.46 -2.40
C TYR A 140 -6.08 -18.00 -2.07
N GLN A 141 -5.50 -18.79 -2.96
CA GLN A 141 -4.16 -19.37 -2.79
C GLN A 141 -3.04 -18.41 -3.20
N LEU A 142 -3.36 -17.28 -3.84
CA LEU A 142 -2.38 -16.28 -4.30
C LEU A 142 -2.15 -15.15 -3.28
N THR A 143 -2.63 -15.32 -2.05
CA THR A 143 -2.65 -14.26 -1.04
C THR A 143 -1.34 -14.16 -0.25
N ASP A 144 -0.52 -15.22 -0.26
CA ASP A 144 0.80 -15.27 0.37
C ASP A 144 1.86 -15.64 -0.67
N VAL A 145 2.79 -14.72 -0.91
CA VAL A 145 3.85 -14.84 -1.92
C VAL A 145 4.81 -16.01 -1.67
N ARG A 146 4.95 -16.46 -0.42
CA ARG A 146 5.80 -17.62 -0.08
C ARG A 146 5.28 -18.91 -0.69
N SER A 147 3.96 -19.01 -0.88
CA SER A 147 3.32 -20.12 -1.60
C SER A 147 3.64 -20.12 -3.11
N LEU A 148 4.12 -18.98 -3.63
CA LEU A 148 4.50 -18.79 -5.03
C LEU A 148 6.01 -19.01 -5.26
N GLY A 149 6.76 -19.31 -4.18
CA GLY A 149 8.18 -19.63 -4.25
C GLY A 149 9.12 -18.43 -4.13
N TYR A 150 8.67 -17.28 -3.63
CA TYR A 150 9.54 -16.15 -3.31
C TYR A 150 9.20 -15.48 -1.98
N SER A 151 10.11 -14.65 -1.49
CA SER A 151 9.93 -13.83 -0.29
C SER A 151 10.62 -12.48 -0.45
N TYR A 152 10.48 -11.63 0.56
CA TYR A 152 10.98 -10.27 0.56
C TYR A 152 12.01 -10.05 1.66
N GLU A 153 13.02 -9.24 1.34
CA GLU A 153 13.86 -8.58 2.33
C GLU A 153 13.34 -7.16 2.57
N PHE A 154 12.85 -6.90 3.78
CA PHE A 154 12.36 -5.60 4.21
C PHE A 154 13.49 -4.78 4.84
N LYS A 155 13.60 -3.50 4.46
CA LYS A 155 14.60 -2.56 4.98
C LYS A 155 13.94 -1.24 5.39
N GLY A 156 14.62 -0.52 6.28
CA GLY A 156 14.23 0.83 6.66
C GLY A 156 12.79 0.91 7.17
N LEU A 157 12.07 1.94 6.76
CA LEU A 157 10.72 2.23 7.27
C LEU A 157 9.68 1.16 6.89
N LEU A 158 9.87 0.43 5.78
CA LEU A 158 9.00 -0.69 5.43
C LEU A 158 9.25 -1.91 6.33
N GLY A 159 10.50 -2.12 6.77
CA GLY A 159 10.83 -3.15 7.77
C GLY A 159 10.27 -2.82 9.15
N ASP A 160 10.35 -1.55 9.57
CA ASP A 160 9.69 -1.06 10.79
C ASP A 160 8.17 -1.31 10.73
N MET A 161 7.55 -1.01 9.59
CA MET A 161 6.13 -1.18 9.35
C MET A 161 5.71 -2.66 9.36
N TYR A 162 6.44 -3.53 8.65
CA TYR A 162 6.23 -4.98 8.66
C TYR A 162 6.33 -5.54 10.07
N THR A 163 7.34 -5.15 10.83
CA THR A 163 7.58 -5.66 12.19
C THR A 163 6.49 -5.23 13.18
N LYS A 164 6.04 -3.98 13.08
CA LYS A 164 5.16 -3.40 14.11
C LYS A 164 3.68 -3.63 13.86
N CYS A 165 3.29 -3.91 12.61
CA CYS A 165 1.89 -4.03 12.20
C CYS A 165 0.99 -2.96 12.84
N ASP A 166 1.60 -1.77 12.92
CA ASP A 166 1.19 -0.51 13.54
C ASP A 166 0.64 -0.44 14.97
N GLY A 167 1.03 -1.35 15.88
CA GLY A 167 0.70 -1.28 17.32
C GLY A 167 1.72 -0.65 18.31
N SER A 168 2.96 -0.35 17.90
CA SER A 168 4.12 0.19 18.67
C SER A 168 4.24 -0.05 20.20
N ASN A 169 4.35 -1.31 20.59
CA ASN A 169 5.49 -1.92 21.30
C ASN A 169 5.61 -3.36 20.78
N MET A 170 6.75 -4.03 20.93
CA MET A 170 6.98 -5.38 20.41
C MET A 170 6.06 -6.39 21.13
N GLU A 171 4.84 -6.59 20.64
CA GLU A 171 4.12 -7.82 20.94
C GLU A 171 4.83 -8.92 20.18
N SER A 172 5.57 -9.74 20.92
CA SER A 172 6.06 -11.03 20.47
C SER A 172 4.88 -11.83 19.91
N LEU A 173 4.61 -11.67 18.62
CA LEU A 173 3.93 -12.70 17.86
C LEU A 173 4.88 -13.88 17.87
N ALA A 174 4.54 -14.90 18.66
CA ALA A 174 5.22 -16.17 18.61
C ALA A 174 5.21 -16.60 17.15
N VAL A 175 6.38 -16.58 16.50
CA VAL A 175 6.55 -17.08 15.14
C VAL A 175 6.17 -18.55 15.19
N PRO A 176 5.02 -18.97 14.63
CA PRO A 176 4.77 -20.39 14.48
C PRO A 176 5.91 -20.96 13.63
N GLU A 177 6.34 -22.19 13.91
CA GLU A 177 7.27 -22.89 13.01
C GLU A 177 6.73 -22.79 11.58
N SER A 178 7.44 -22.05 10.74
CA SER A 178 6.94 -21.66 9.43
C SER A 178 7.00 -22.85 8.48
N MET A 179 5.91 -23.10 7.75
CA MET A 179 5.81 -24.21 6.81
C MET A 179 6.50 -23.94 5.46
N PHE A 180 7.03 -22.73 5.24
CA PHE A 180 7.65 -22.33 3.97
C PHE A 180 9.18 -22.38 4.04
N GLU A 181 9.83 -22.86 2.98
CA GLU A 181 11.30 -22.78 2.86
C GLU A 181 11.78 -21.33 2.70
N ASN A 182 10.99 -20.48 2.02
CA ASN A 182 11.30 -19.06 1.81
C ASN A 182 10.60 -18.20 2.88
N GLN A 183 11.38 -17.56 3.76
CA GLN A 183 10.86 -16.60 4.74
C GLN A 183 11.14 -15.17 4.33
N HIS A 184 10.26 -14.27 4.76
CA HIS A 184 10.56 -12.84 4.75
C HIS A 184 11.69 -12.55 5.74
N VAL A 185 12.58 -11.64 5.37
CA VAL A 185 13.69 -11.20 6.23
C VAL A 185 13.51 -9.73 6.50
N VAL A 186 13.66 -9.31 7.75
CA VAL A 186 13.64 -7.89 8.12
C VAL A 186 15.04 -7.47 8.57
N GLN A 187 15.58 -6.45 7.92
CA GLN A 187 16.83 -5.84 8.33
C GLN A 187 16.59 -4.70 9.32
N PRO A 188 17.50 -4.48 10.29
CA PRO A 188 17.41 -3.36 11.22
C PRO A 188 17.36 -2.01 10.51
N VAL A 189 16.66 -1.04 11.10
CA VAL A 189 16.68 0.34 10.64
C VAL A 189 17.98 1.00 11.12
N THR A 190 18.86 1.36 10.18
CA THR A 190 20.19 1.92 10.52
C THR A 190 20.46 3.29 9.91
N LEU A 191 19.64 3.73 8.95
CA LEU A 191 19.81 5.03 8.30
C LEU A 191 19.21 6.14 9.17
N GLU A 192 19.97 7.21 9.36
CA GLU A 192 19.60 8.34 10.24
C GLU A 192 18.29 8.99 9.80
N GLU A 193 18.09 9.17 8.49
CA GLU A 193 16.86 9.75 7.94
C GLU A 193 15.60 8.92 8.26
N ASN A 194 15.74 7.60 8.39
CA ASN A 194 14.65 6.73 8.80
C ASN A 194 14.41 6.82 10.30
N ILE A 195 15.47 6.94 11.10
CA ILE A 195 15.37 7.13 12.56
C ILE A 195 14.66 8.45 12.86
N VAL A 196 15.06 9.55 12.20
CA VAL A 196 14.39 10.86 12.27
C VAL A 196 12.89 10.75 11.97
N SER A 197 12.52 9.99 10.92
CA SER A 197 11.12 9.79 10.55
C SER A 197 10.33 9.00 11.60
N ILE A 198 10.97 7.99 12.21
CA ILE A 198 10.39 7.20 13.31
C ILE A 198 10.22 8.07 14.56
N ASP A 199 11.24 8.82 14.95
CA ASP A 199 11.23 9.63 16.16
C ASP A 199 10.19 10.75 16.08
N MET A 200 10.06 11.43 14.93
CA MET A 200 8.99 12.39 14.71
C MET A 200 7.62 11.73 14.88
N ARG A 201 7.42 10.54 14.30
CA ARG A 201 6.16 9.81 14.39
C ARG A 201 5.81 9.47 15.84
N GLU A 202 6.76 8.93 16.61
CA GLU A 202 6.50 8.59 18.01
C GLU A 202 6.23 9.86 18.85
N GLU A 203 6.89 10.99 18.59
CA GLU A 203 6.61 12.26 19.26
C GLU A 203 5.20 12.79 18.94
N VAL A 204 4.77 12.71 17.68
CA VAL A 204 3.42 13.09 17.27
C VAL A 204 2.37 12.19 17.93
N LEU A 205 2.60 10.87 17.97
CA LEU A 205 1.70 9.94 18.63
C LEU A 205 1.61 10.18 20.14
N ALA A 206 2.73 10.51 20.78
CA ALA A 206 2.76 10.87 22.19
C ALA A 206 2.01 12.18 22.46
N ALA A 207 2.21 13.20 21.61
CA ALA A 207 1.50 14.47 21.71
C ALA A 207 -0.02 14.29 21.49
N ALA A 208 -0.41 13.46 20.52
CA ALA A 208 -1.80 13.10 20.27
C ALA A 208 -2.46 12.43 21.48
N ALA A 209 -1.78 11.44 22.07
CA ALA A 209 -2.24 10.75 23.26
C ALA A 209 -2.39 11.72 24.47
N ALA A 210 -1.48 12.67 24.62
CA ALA A 210 -1.52 13.66 25.71
C ALA A 210 -2.75 14.57 25.68
N ILE A 211 -3.33 14.80 24.49
CA ILE A 211 -4.58 15.56 24.32
C ILE A 211 -5.82 14.67 24.18
N GLY A 212 -5.68 13.36 24.42
CA GLY A 212 -6.79 12.40 24.43
C GLY A 212 -7.21 11.87 23.05
N LEU A 213 -6.38 12.03 22.02
CA LEU A 213 -6.64 11.40 20.72
C LEU A 213 -6.36 9.90 20.77
N THR A 214 -7.16 9.14 20.03
CA THR A 214 -6.87 7.72 19.75
C THR A 214 -5.63 7.58 18.90
N ARG A 215 -5.08 6.36 18.85
CA ARG A 215 -3.90 6.06 18.03
C ARG A 215 -4.12 6.33 16.54
N ASP A 216 -5.27 5.92 16.00
CA ASP A 216 -5.63 6.18 14.59
C ASP A 216 -5.74 7.68 14.31
N GLN A 217 -6.33 8.44 15.25
CA GLN A 217 -6.34 9.90 15.16
C GLN A 217 -4.92 10.48 15.23
N GLY A 218 -4.04 9.96 16.09
CA GLY A 218 -2.64 10.38 16.16
C GLY A 218 -1.87 10.12 14.87
N PHE A 219 -2.10 8.99 14.20
CA PHE A 219 -1.52 8.74 12.88
C PHE A 219 -2.09 9.66 11.81
N HIS A 220 -3.38 9.97 11.87
CA HIS A 220 -3.98 10.97 10.98
C HIS A 220 -3.37 12.37 11.18
N GLU A 221 -3.08 12.76 12.42
CA GLU A 221 -2.31 13.99 12.70
C GLU A 221 -0.88 13.92 12.13
N PHE A 222 -0.21 12.78 12.24
CA PHE A 222 1.10 12.57 11.64
C PHE A 222 1.08 12.68 10.10
N ASP A 223 0.05 12.14 9.45
CA ASP A 223 -0.17 12.27 8.01
C ASP A 223 -0.34 13.75 7.62
N LYS A 224 -1.12 14.51 8.40
CA LYS A 224 -1.29 15.96 8.19
C LYS A 224 0.01 16.74 8.33
N MET A 225 0.80 16.45 9.36
CA MET A 225 2.10 17.11 9.56
C MET A 225 3.09 16.74 8.45
N THR A 226 3.08 15.49 8.00
CA THR A 226 3.94 15.02 6.89
C THR A 226 3.59 15.72 5.59
N ILE A 227 2.30 15.86 5.26
CA ILE A 227 1.90 16.50 4.00
C ILE A 227 2.22 18.00 3.99
N VAL A 228 2.09 18.68 5.13
CA VAL A 228 2.50 20.09 5.26
C VAL A 228 4.01 20.23 5.10
N MET A 229 4.80 19.35 5.72
CA MET A 229 6.25 19.34 5.55
C MET A 229 6.64 19.13 4.08
N GLN A 230 5.96 18.24 3.37
CA GLN A 230 6.19 18.02 1.94
C GLN A 230 5.84 19.23 1.08
N ASP A 231 4.71 19.89 1.33
CA ASP A 231 4.25 21.07 0.59
C ASP A 231 5.15 22.30 0.84
N LYS A 232 5.59 22.51 2.09
CA LYS A 232 6.29 23.75 2.49
C LYS A 232 7.80 23.66 2.45
N CYS A 233 8.37 22.47 2.65
CA CYS A 233 9.78 22.33 3.01
C CYS A 233 10.56 21.40 2.09
N LEU A 234 9.89 20.61 1.25
CA LEU A 234 10.55 19.72 0.30
C LEU A 234 10.33 20.17 -1.15
N PRO A 235 11.27 19.87 -2.06
CA PRO A 235 11.06 20.16 -3.48
C PRO A 235 9.90 19.34 -4.07
N GLY A 236 9.08 20.01 -4.89
CA GLY A 236 7.91 19.43 -5.55
C GLY A 236 6.64 20.17 -5.16
N SER A 237 5.51 19.66 -5.63
CA SER A 237 4.18 20.17 -5.31
C SER A 237 3.26 18.98 -4.99
N VAL A 238 2.33 19.20 -4.06
CA VAL A 238 1.26 18.25 -3.78
C VAL A 238 0.12 18.58 -4.73
N GLU A 239 -0.01 17.80 -5.80
CA GLU A 239 -0.97 18.06 -6.88
C GLU A 239 -1.95 16.90 -7.04
N ASP A 240 -3.12 17.21 -7.61
CA ASP A 240 -4.08 16.20 -8.03
C ASP A 240 -3.64 15.53 -9.34
N PHE A 241 -4.26 14.40 -9.68
CA PHE A 241 -4.11 13.78 -10.99
C PHE A 241 -4.65 14.70 -12.09
N THR A 242 -4.00 14.69 -13.26
CA THR A 242 -4.54 15.45 -14.41
C THR A 242 -5.86 14.84 -14.88
N PRO A 243 -6.77 15.62 -15.48
CA PRO A 243 -8.02 15.10 -16.03
C PRO A 243 -7.80 13.94 -17.02
N GLU A 244 -6.76 14.03 -17.85
CA GLU A 244 -6.40 13.00 -18.83
C GLU A 244 -5.94 11.70 -18.14
N PHE A 245 -5.17 11.82 -17.05
CA PHE A 245 -4.76 10.66 -16.27
C PHE A 245 -5.96 10.02 -15.58
N LYS A 246 -6.86 10.83 -14.99
CA LYS A 246 -8.08 10.31 -14.36
C LYS A 246 -8.96 9.56 -15.35
N ASP A 247 -9.11 10.05 -16.56
CA ASP A 247 -9.86 9.37 -17.62
C ASP A 247 -9.18 8.05 -18.04
N MET A 248 -7.87 8.09 -18.32
CA MET A 248 -7.06 6.92 -18.71
C MET A 248 -7.07 5.80 -17.66
N TRP A 249 -7.10 6.15 -16.38
CA TRP A 249 -7.02 5.21 -15.25
C TRP A 249 -8.36 5.02 -14.52
N HIS A 250 -9.44 5.59 -15.05
CA HIS A 250 -10.79 5.51 -14.49
C HIS A 250 -10.88 5.96 -13.01
N ILE A 251 -10.14 7.01 -12.65
CA ILE A 251 -10.10 7.56 -11.29
C ILE A 251 -11.22 8.58 -11.11
N ASN A 252 -12.18 8.27 -10.24
CA ASN A 252 -13.34 9.13 -9.94
C ASN A 252 -13.10 10.11 -8.76
N GLY A 253 -11.88 10.17 -8.22
CA GLY A 253 -11.53 10.95 -7.03
C GLY A 253 -10.38 11.92 -7.25
N THR A 254 -9.83 12.43 -6.16
CA THR A 254 -8.60 13.21 -6.13
C THR A 254 -7.46 12.39 -5.52
N ALA A 255 -6.22 12.79 -5.79
CA ALA A 255 -5.06 12.21 -5.13
C ALA A 255 -5.21 12.36 -3.60
N PRO A 256 -5.06 11.28 -2.80
CA PRO A 256 -5.33 11.32 -1.36
C PRO A 256 -4.48 12.34 -0.58
N SER A 257 -3.23 12.57 -0.99
CA SER A 257 -2.37 13.59 -0.37
C SER A 257 -2.83 15.02 -0.73
N PHE A 258 -3.26 15.24 -1.97
CA PHE A 258 -3.86 16.52 -2.39
C PHE A 258 -5.16 16.81 -1.62
N ALA A 259 -6.05 15.82 -1.50
CA ALA A 259 -7.29 15.97 -0.74
C ALA A 259 -7.03 16.37 0.72
N LEU A 260 -6.06 15.72 1.37
CA LEU A 260 -5.67 16.03 2.74
C LEU A 260 -5.11 17.45 2.87
N LEU A 261 -4.24 17.86 1.96
CA LEU A 261 -3.68 19.22 1.96
C LEU A 261 -4.79 20.28 1.78
N GLN A 262 -5.75 20.07 0.88
CA GLN A 262 -6.89 20.98 0.70
C GLN A 262 -7.77 21.05 1.96
N ALA A 263 -7.98 19.94 2.66
CA ALA A 263 -8.73 19.91 3.92
C ALA A 263 -8.02 20.69 5.04
N ILE A 264 -6.69 20.60 5.12
CA ILE A 264 -5.87 21.39 6.05
C ILE A 264 -5.97 22.88 5.71
N GLN A 265 -5.74 23.25 4.44
CA GLN A 265 -5.70 24.65 3.99
C GLN A 265 -7.04 25.37 4.13
N SER A 266 -8.15 24.65 3.93
CA SER A 266 -9.50 25.19 4.14
C SER A 266 -9.92 25.25 5.61
N GLY A 267 -9.15 24.64 6.52
CA GLY A 267 -9.48 24.50 7.93
C GLY A 267 -10.52 23.42 8.25
N ALA A 268 -10.94 22.64 7.25
CA ALA A 268 -11.85 21.52 7.44
C ALA A 268 -11.22 20.38 8.27
N ASP A 269 -9.89 20.25 8.21
CA ASP A 269 -9.12 19.26 8.95
C ASP A 269 -7.79 19.86 9.43
N ALA A 270 -7.88 20.87 10.30
CA ALA A 270 -6.72 21.54 10.88
C ALA A 270 -5.89 20.58 11.76
N ILE A 271 -4.58 20.81 11.85
CA ILE A 271 -3.69 20.03 12.73
C ILE A 271 -4.02 20.35 14.19
N ALA A 272 -4.32 19.31 14.98
CA ALA A 272 -4.73 19.42 16.38
C ALA A 272 -3.55 19.31 17.35
N ILE A 273 -2.40 18.84 16.89
CA ILE A 273 -1.21 18.63 17.72
C ILE A 273 -0.66 19.97 18.23
N PRO A 274 -0.54 20.16 19.55
CA PRO A 274 0.08 21.36 20.11
C PRO A 274 1.52 21.50 19.65
N ASP A 275 1.93 22.71 19.27
CA ASP A 275 3.29 23.02 18.80
C ASP A 275 3.79 22.12 17.65
N TRP A 276 2.88 21.72 16.75
CA TRP A 276 3.22 20.88 15.61
C TRP A 276 4.29 21.51 14.69
N GLN A 277 4.33 22.85 14.58
CA GLN A 277 5.40 23.54 13.87
C GLN A 277 6.77 23.37 14.56
N GLY A 278 6.81 23.40 15.90
CA GLY A 278 8.02 23.14 16.67
C GLY A 278 8.56 21.73 16.44
N ILE A 279 7.67 20.74 16.32
CA ILE A 279 8.04 19.36 15.97
C ILE A 279 8.65 19.31 14.56
N LEU A 280 8.02 19.94 13.56
CA LEU A 280 8.57 19.99 12.19
C LEU A 280 9.92 20.69 12.11
N LEU A 281 10.09 21.79 12.85
CA LEU A 281 11.36 22.50 12.95
C LEU A 281 12.45 21.61 13.58
N LYS A 282 12.12 20.88 14.63
CA LYS A 282 13.05 19.97 15.33
C LYS A 282 13.59 18.87 14.43
N TYR A 283 12.73 18.21 13.66
CA TYR A 283 13.11 17.00 12.90
C TYR A 283 13.54 17.27 11.46
N TYR A 284 12.96 18.28 10.81
CA TYR A 284 13.19 18.56 9.38
C TYR A 284 13.66 19.99 9.10
N ASN A 285 13.92 20.80 10.14
CA ASN A 285 14.25 22.22 10.01
C ASN A 285 13.24 22.98 9.13
N CYS A 286 11.97 22.60 9.26
CA CYS A 286 10.86 23.06 8.44
C CYS A 286 10.04 24.13 9.16
N SER A 287 10.08 25.37 8.66
CA SER A 287 9.29 26.50 9.16
C SER A 287 8.01 26.64 8.32
N ALA A 288 7.02 25.79 8.58
CA ALA A 288 5.74 25.74 7.89
C ALA A 288 4.70 26.73 8.44
#